data_AF-A0A967SLY2-F1
#
_entry.id   AF-A0A967SLY2-F1
#
_cell.length_a   1.000
_cell.length_b   1.000
_cell.length_c   1.000
_cell.angle_alpha   90.00
_cell.angle_beta   90.00
_cell.angle_gamma   90.00
#
_symmetry.space_group_name_H-M   'P 1'
#
loop_
_entity.id
_entity.type
_entity.pdbx_description
1 polymer ?
#
loop_
_entity_poly.entity_id
_entity_poly.type
_entity_poly.pdbx_seq_one_letter_code
_entity_poly.pdbx_strand_id
1 'polypeptide(L)'
;MMDETPGTEPRPAMEPVRKKRGRGMLWALLAVVVAFLAGFGWQWYEASTVRDELAATRQELRVERLRVRLGQATLAAQAGDYESARQQMSEFFTTVQQQSATLPDSVAAVTDGLLAMRDEVITGLSRSNPEFAGVLYGMLERFRNAAGLPAAGGTPMTGARPEAGPEGQPAVPGADTAAAADTGPPGTSPIP
;
A
#
# COMPACT_ATOMS: atom_id res chain seq x y z
N MET A 1 42.36 33.68 92.59
CA MET A 1 42.98 32.45 92.09
C MET A 1 41.99 31.33 92.36
N MET A 2 40.86 31.20 91.65
CA MET A 2 40.63 31.12 90.19
C MET A 2 41.44 30.00 89.55
N ASP A 3 40.81 28.84 89.38
CA ASP A 3 40.94 28.03 88.16
C ASP A 3 39.69 27.13 88.02
N GLU A 4 38.68 27.68 87.35
CA GLU A 4 37.64 26.92 86.68
C GLU A 4 38.22 26.43 85.34
N THR A 5 38.41 25.12 85.19
CA THR A 5 38.67 24.51 83.88
C THR A 5 37.44 23.71 83.45
N PRO A 6 36.69 24.17 82.43
CA PRO A 6 35.50 23.47 81.93
C PRO A 6 35.84 22.49 80.80
N GLY A 7 35.03 21.43 80.68
CA GLY A 7 34.71 20.81 79.40
C GLY A 7 35.39 19.48 79.07
N THR A 8 34.88 18.38 79.62
CA THR A 8 35.00 17.05 78.98
C THR A 8 33.64 16.67 78.41
N GLU A 9 33.36 17.08 77.19
CA GLU A 9 32.26 16.51 76.40
C GLU A 9 32.83 15.53 75.36
N PRO A 10 32.45 14.25 75.38
CA PRO A 10 32.77 13.32 74.31
C PRO A 10 31.92 13.68 73.09
N ARG A 11 32.54 14.33 72.10
CA ARG A 11 31.91 14.53 70.78
C ARG A 11 31.56 13.17 70.18
N PRO A 12 30.30 12.92 69.79
CA PRO A 12 29.96 11.73 69.02
C PRO A 12 30.68 11.81 67.67
N ALA A 13 31.53 10.82 67.40
CA ALA A 13 32.14 10.63 66.11
C ALA A 13 31.02 10.47 65.07
N MET A 14 30.86 11.47 64.20
CA MET A 14 30.03 11.30 63.01
C MET A 14 30.71 10.27 62.11
N GLU A 15 30.13 9.08 62.07
CA GLU A 15 30.50 8.01 61.17
C GLU A 15 30.29 8.49 59.72
N PRO A 16 31.33 8.54 58.87
CA PRO A 16 31.14 8.91 57.49
C PRO A 16 30.44 7.73 56.80
N VAL A 17 29.13 7.84 56.61
CA VAL A 17 28.37 6.91 55.77
C VAL A 17 28.87 7.05 54.33
N ARG A 18 29.95 6.31 54.01
CA ARG A 18 30.46 6.12 52.65
C ARG A 18 29.40 5.35 51.86
N LYS A 19 28.41 6.08 51.33
CA LYS A 19 27.49 5.55 50.34
C LYS A 19 28.32 5.21 49.09
N LYS A 20 28.69 3.94 48.94
CA LYS A 20 29.10 3.31 47.66
C LYS A 20 27.91 3.36 46.68
N ARG A 21 27.50 4.55 46.26
CA ARG A 21 26.38 4.80 45.34
C ARG A 21 26.82 5.05 43.88
N GLY A 22 28.11 4.92 43.57
CA GLY A 22 28.60 5.18 42.21
C GLY A 22 28.28 4.07 41.20
N ARG A 23 28.55 2.80 41.55
CA ARG A 23 28.45 1.68 40.59
C ARG A 23 27.00 1.26 40.30
N GLY A 24 26.13 1.22 41.30
CA GLY A 24 24.71 0.89 41.10
C GLY A 24 23.95 1.93 40.29
N MET A 25 24.28 3.22 40.48
CA MET A 25 23.70 4.32 39.71
C MET A 25 24.10 4.25 38.23
N LEU A 26 25.36 3.90 37.93
CA LEU A 26 25.85 3.70 36.57
C LEU A 26 25.11 2.55 35.86
N TRP A 27 24.92 1.42 36.55
CA TRP A 27 24.16 0.29 35.99
C TRP A 27 22.68 0.63 35.80
N ALA A 28 22.06 1.35 36.74
CA ALA A 28 20.68 1.80 36.60
C ALA A 28 20.52 2.78 35.42
N LEU A 29 21.45 3.72 35.25
CA LEU A 29 21.44 4.67 34.13
C LEU A 29 21.66 3.95 32.80
N LEU A 30 22.58 2.99 32.74
CA LEU A 30 22.79 2.15 31.57
C LEU A 30 21.53 1.34 31.22
N ALA A 31 20.86 0.75 32.21
CA ALA A 31 19.62 0.01 32.01
C ALA A 31 18.50 0.90 31.46
N VAL A 32 18.36 2.12 31.95
CA VAL A 32 17.40 3.11 31.43
C VAL A 32 17.73 3.49 29.99
N VAL A 33 19.00 3.71 29.66
CA VAL A 33 19.44 4.04 28.30
C VAL A 33 19.15 2.87 27.35
N VAL A 34 19.45 1.63 27.74
CA VAL A 34 19.17 0.44 26.93
C VAL A 34 17.66 0.24 26.74
N ALA A 35 16.85 0.40 27.79
CA ALA A 35 15.40 0.31 27.69
C ALA A 35 14.83 1.41 26.77
N PHE A 36 15.37 2.63 26.86
CA PHE A 36 15.01 3.74 25.99
C PHE A 36 15.39 3.47 24.52
N LEU A 37 16.60 2.97 24.27
CA LEU A 37 17.06 2.56 22.94
C LEU A 37 16.24 1.40 22.36
N ALA A 38 15.87 0.42 23.19
CA ALA A 38 15.05 -0.72 22.76
C ALA A 38 13.63 -0.26 22.39
N GLY A 39 13.00 0.57 23.22
CA GLY A 39 11.69 1.16 22.91
C GLY A 39 11.71 2.06 21.69
N PHE A 40 12.75 2.88 21.54
CA PHE A 40 12.93 3.78 20.40
C PHE A 40 13.25 3.03 19.10
N GLY A 41 14.11 2.01 19.17
CA GLY A 41 14.49 1.17 18.03
C GLY A 41 13.32 0.35 17.48
N TRP A 42 12.46 -0.18 18.37
CA TRP A 42 11.23 -0.88 17.97
C TRP A 42 10.27 0.04 17.21
N GLN A 43 10.04 1.26 17.73
CA GLN A 43 9.19 2.23 17.04
C GLN A 43 9.78 2.71 15.71
N TRP A 44 11.11 2.78 15.60
CA TRP A 44 11.74 3.15 14.33
C TRP A 44 11.62 2.06 13.28
N TYR A 45 11.71 0.78 13.67
CA TYR A 45 11.52 -0.36 12.78
C TYR A 45 10.09 -0.43 12.24
N GLU A 46 9.09 -0.30 13.12
CA GLU A 46 7.67 -0.29 12.74
C GLU A 46 7.34 0.91 11.83
N ALA A 47 7.97 2.06 12.06
CA ALA A 47 7.78 3.24 11.22
C ALA A 47 8.41 3.08 9.82
N SER A 48 9.48 2.30 9.67
CA SER A 48 10.07 2.02 8.36
C SER A 48 9.23 1.07 7.53
N THR A 49 8.72 -0.02 8.11
CA THR A 49 7.91 -1.00 7.39
C THR A 49 6.62 -0.38 6.85
N VAL A 50 5.91 0.42 7.66
CA VAL A 50 4.69 1.12 7.22
C VAL A 50 4.96 2.10 6.08
N ARG A 51 6.14 2.74 6.05
CA ARG A 51 6.51 3.66 4.96
C ARG A 51 6.82 2.92 3.67
N ASP A 52 7.49 1.79 3.76
CA ASP A 52 7.84 0.96 2.61
C ASP A 52 6.58 0.31 2.00
N GLU A 53 5.68 -0.19 2.84
CA GLU A 53 4.35 -0.70 2.41
C GLU A 53 3.55 0.41 1.71
N LEU A 54 3.49 1.61 2.30
CA LEU A 54 2.80 2.74 1.71
C LEU A 54 3.39 3.14 0.35
N ALA A 55 4.72 3.10 0.20
CA ALA A 55 5.39 3.37 -1.07
C ALA A 55 5.04 2.32 -2.13
N ALA A 56 5.08 1.03 -1.77
CA ALA A 56 4.73 -0.08 -2.64
C ALA A 56 3.26 -0.01 -3.09
N THR A 57 2.32 0.15 -2.17
CA THR A 57 0.89 0.23 -2.50
C THR A 57 0.59 1.44 -3.38
N ARG A 58 1.24 2.59 -3.16
CA ARG A 58 1.09 3.77 -4.03
C ARG A 58 1.61 3.51 -5.43
N GLN A 59 2.70 2.77 -5.57
CA GLN A 59 3.28 2.43 -6.86
C GLN A 59 2.35 1.47 -7.64
N GLU A 60 1.84 0.43 -6.99
CA GLU A 60 0.86 -0.49 -7.57
C GLU A 60 -0.40 0.25 -8.04
N LEU A 61 -0.93 1.14 -7.21
CA LEU A 61 -2.12 1.91 -7.52
C LEU A 61 -1.91 2.88 -8.70
N ARG A 62 -0.70 3.41 -8.91
CA ARG A 62 -0.38 4.21 -10.11
C ARG A 62 -0.40 3.34 -11.37
N VAL A 63 0.26 2.19 -11.33
CA VAL A 63 0.30 1.25 -12.45
C VAL A 63 -1.11 0.78 -12.80
N GLU A 64 -1.93 0.47 -11.80
CA GLU A 64 -3.30 0.01 -12.01
C GLU A 64 -4.20 1.11 -12.59
N ARG A 65 -4.06 2.36 -12.15
CA ARG A 65 -4.78 3.50 -12.76
C ARG A 65 -4.43 3.70 -14.23
N LEU A 66 -3.15 3.59 -14.58
CA LEU A 66 -2.70 3.64 -15.97
C LEU A 66 -3.29 2.49 -16.80
N ARG A 67 -3.33 1.27 -16.24
CA ARG A 67 -3.94 0.10 -16.86
C ARG A 67 -5.42 0.31 -17.15
N VAL A 68 -6.18 0.78 -16.14
CA VAL A 68 -7.62 1.04 -16.27
C VAL A 68 -7.87 2.06 -17.36
N ARG A 69 -7.11 3.17 -17.39
CA ARG A 69 -7.27 4.21 -18.41
C ARG A 69 -6.97 3.70 -19.83
N LEU A 70 -5.90 2.93 -19.99
CA LEU A 70 -5.57 2.30 -21.27
C LEU A 70 -6.66 1.29 -21.70
N GLY A 71 -7.22 0.54 -20.75
CA GLY A 71 -8.34 -0.36 -20.97
C GLY A 71 -9.61 0.36 -21.41
N GLN A 72 -9.96 1.48 -20.76
CA GLN A 72 -11.10 2.30 -21.13
C GLN A 72 -10.94 2.92 -22.53
N ALA A 73 -9.73 3.40 -22.88
CA ALA A 73 -9.43 3.86 -24.24
C ALA A 73 -9.58 2.73 -25.28
N THR A 74 -9.11 1.52 -24.94
CA THR A 74 -9.25 0.34 -25.80
C THR A 74 -10.72 -0.03 -26.03
N LEU A 75 -11.52 -0.06 -24.96
CA LEU A 75 -12.96 -0.33 -25.06
C LEU A 75 -13.70 0.74 -25.87
N ALA A 76 -13.37 2.02 -25.68
CA ALA A 76 -13.94 3.11 -26.48
C ALA A 76 -13.62 2.94 -27.97
N ALA A 77 -12.38 2.62 -28.33
CA ALA A 77 -12.00 2.37 -29.72
C ALA A 77 -12.71 1.15 -30.31
N GLN A 78 -12.85 0.06 -29.53
CA GLN A 78 -13.58 -1.14 -29.96
C GLN A 78 -15.08 -0.88 -30.16
N ALA A 79 -15.66 0.02 -29.36
CA ALA A 79 -17.04 0.48 -29.54
C ALA A 79 -17.22 1.47 -30.71
N GLY A 80 -16.13 1.86 -31.39
CA GLY A 80 -16.13 2.85 -32.47
C GLY A 80 -16.15 4.31 -32.00
N ASP A 81 -16.02 4.56 -30.69
CA ASP A 81 -15.90 5.90 -30.12
C ASP A 81 -14.43 6.36 -30.09
N TYR A 82 -13.92 6.67 -31.29
CA TYR A 82 -12.50 7.04 -31.47
C TYR A 82 -12.14 8.38 -30.85
N GLU A 83 -13.09 9.30 -30.72
CA GLU A 83 -12.85 10.61 -30.10
C GLU A 83 -12.67 10.45 -28.58
N SER A 84 -13.53 9.68 -27.91
CA SER A 84 -13.33 9.31 -26.51
C SER A 84 -12.01 8.56 -26.30
N ALA A 85 -11.71 7.59 -27.18
CA ALA A 85 -10.43 6.87 -27.13
C ALA A 85 -9.22 7.82 -27.27
N ARG A 86 -9.29 8.81 -28.18
CA ARG A 86 -8.23 9.80 -28.40
C ARG A 86 -7.99 10.67 -27.16
N GLN A 87 -9.05 11.13 -26.51
CA GLN A 87 -8.96 11.92 -25.28
C GLN A 87 -8.33 11.11 -24.15
N GLN A 88 -8.79 9.88 -23.94
CA GLN A 88 -8.25 9.00 -22.91
C GLN A 88 -6.80 8.62 -23.16
N MET A 89 -6.40 8.38 -24.42
CA MET A 89 -5.00 8.13 -24.77
C MET A 89 -4.13 9.35 -24.56
N SER A 90 -4.62 10.54 -24.93
CA SER A 90 -3.89 11.80 -24.69
C SER A 90 -3.61 11.96 -23.19
N GLU A 91 -4.63 11.75 -22.36
CA GLU A 91 -4.49 11.83 -20.90
C GLU A 91 -3.58 10.74 -20.32
N PHE A 92 -3.67 9.51 -20.86
CA PHE A 92 -2.76 8.41 -20.52
C PHE A 92 -1.31 8.82 -20.77
N PHE A 93 -0.97 9.29 -21.97
CA PHE A 93 0.39 9.68 -22.32
C PHE A 93 0.89 10.85 -21.48
N THR A 94 0.06 11.86 -21.21
CA THR A 94 0.40 12.94 -20.29
C THR A 94 0.69 12.42 -18.88
N THR A 95 -0.13 11.50 -18.38
CA THR A 95 0.05 10.93 -17.04
C THR A 95 1.33 10.11 -16.94
N VAL A 96 1.60 9.26 -17.93
CA VAL A 96 2.85 8.48 -18.02
C VAL A 96 4.06 9.41 -18.03
N GLN A 97 4.05 10.44 -18.87
CA GLN A 97 5.19 11.34 -19.01
C GLN A 97 5.50 12.08 -17.70
N GLN A 98 4.47 12.42 -16.92
CA GLN A 98 4.62 13.05 -15.60
C GLN A 98 5.13 12.06 -14.53
N GLN A 99 4.83 10.77 -14.68
CA GLN A 99 5.08 9.75 -13.66
C GLN A 99 6.26 8.82 -13.99
N SER A 100 6.90 8.97 -15.15
CA SER A 100 7.91 8.04 -15.68
C SER A 100 9.04 7.74 -14.70
N ALA A 101 9.54 8.77 -13.99
CA ALA A 101 10.60 8.62 -12.99
C ALA A 101 10.20 7.84 -11.72
N THR A 102 8.90 7.55 -11.54
CA THR A 102 8.36 6.87 -10.36
C THR A 102 7.76 5.51 -10.67
N LEU A 103 7.81 5.08 -11.93
CA LEU A 103 7.33 3.77 -12.36
C LEU A 103 8.37 2.68 -12.07
N PRO A 104 7.95 1.43 -11.85
CA PRO A 104 8.87 0.30 -11.85
C PRO A 104 9.62 0.20 -13.18
N ASP A 105 10.89 -0.22 -13.17
CA ASP A 105 11.75 -0.28 -14.37
C ASP A 105 11.14 -1.13 -15.51
N SER A 106 10.48 -2.24 -15.17
CA SER A 106 9.80 -3.11 -16.15
C SER A 106 8.69 -2.37 -16.89
N VAL A 107 7.91 -1.57 -16.16
CA VAL A 107 6.83 -0.76 -16.70
C VAL A 107 7.38 0.45 -17.43
N ALA A 108 8.40 1.12 -16.89
CA ALA A 108 9.05 2.28 -17.51
C ALA A 108 9.55 1.96 -18.93
N ALA A 109 10.30 0.86 -19.09
CA ALA A 109 10.82 0.43 -20.39
C ALA A 109 9.71 0.20 -21.44
N VAL A 110 8.60 -0.41 -21.04
CA VAL A 110 7.47 -0.61 -21.93
C VAL A 110 6.80 0.72 -22.25
N THR A 111 6.57 1.56 -21.25
CA THR A 111 5.85 2.83 -21.45
C THR A 111 6.64 3.85 -22.27
N ASP A 112 7.97 3.80 -22.25
CA ASP A 112 8.82 4.57 -23.18
C ASP A 112 8.55 4.20 -24.64
N GLY A 113 8.43 2.90 -24.93
CA GLY A 113 8.02 2.42 -26.25
C GLY A 113 6.61 2.86 -26.63
N LEU A 114 5.67 2.90 -25.67
CA LEU A 114 4.32 3.43 -25.90
C LEU A 114 4.35 4.94 -26.18
N LEU A 115 5.16 5.71 -25.46
CA LEU A 115 5.30 7.16 -25.67
C LEU A 115 5.87 7.49 -27.04
N ALA A 116 6.78 6.67 -27.57
CA ALA A 116 7.30 6.83 -28.93
C ALA A 116 6.21 6.70 -30.01
N MET A 117 5.17 5.89 -29.76
CA MET A 117 4.01 5.72 -30.67
C MET A 117 2.90 6.76 -30.46
N ARG A 118 3.04 7.69 -29.51
CA ARG A 118 1.97 8.63 -29.12
C ARG A 118 1.35 9.34 -30.32
N ASP A 119 2.18 10.00 -31.12
CA ASP A 119 1.69 10.88 -32.18
C ASP A 119 1.00 10.08 -33.30
N GLU A 120 1.47 8.87 -33.58
CA GLU A 120 0.84 7.92 -34.50
C GLU A 120 -0.53 7.47 -33.99
N VAL A 121 -0.63 7.05 -32.73
CA VAL A 121 -1.89 6.61 -32.11
C VAL A 121 -2.91 7.75 -32.06
N ILE A 122 -2.51 8.95 -31.63
CA ILE A 122 -3.41 10.11 -31.57
C ILE A 122 -3.89 10.49 -32.97
N THR A 123 -3.01 10.48 -33.97
CA THR A 123 -3.38 10.77 -35.36
C THR A 123 -4.32 9.70 -35.92
N GLY A 124 -4.04 8.42 -35.65
CA GLY A 124 -4.85 7.28 -36.07
C GLY A 124 -6.28 7.35 -35.52
N LEU A 125 -6.40 7.60 -34.22
CA LEU A 125 -7.69 7.76 -33.54
C LEU A 125 -8.42 9.02 -34.04
N SER A 126 -7.73 10.13 -34.26
CA SER A 126 -8.35 11.35 -34.82
C SER A 126 -8.91 11.14 -36.24
N ARG A 127 -8.37 10.17 -36.99
CA ARG A 127 -8.87 9.78 -38.32
C ARG A 127 -9.93 8.68 -38.27
N SER A 128 -10.34 8.26 -37.07
CA SER A 128 -11.31 7.17 -36.87
C SER A 128 -10.92 5.86 -37.56
N ASN A 129 -9.62 5.54 -37.60
CA ASN A 129 -9.15 4.31 -38.24
C ASN A 129 -9.43 3.09 -37.32
N PRO A 130 -10.22 2.09 -37.77
CA PRO A 130 -10.57 0.91 -36.96
C PRO A 130 -9.38 0.02 -36.59
N GLU A 131 -8.29 0.05 -37.35
CA GLU A 131 -7.09 -0.76 -37.06
C GLU A 131 -6.48 -0.41 -35.69
N PHE A 132 -6.66 0.83 -35.24
CA PHE A 132 -6.10 1.29 -33.96
C PHE A 132 -6.76 0.65 -32.74
N ALA A 133 -7.96 0.07 -32.86
CA ALA A 133 -8.55 -0.72 -31.78
C ALA A 133 -7.67 -1.95 -31.44
N GLY A 134 -7.12 -2.61 -32.46
CA GLY A 134 -6.17 -3.71 -32.31
C GLY A 134 -4.83 -3.25 -31.75
N VAL A 135 -4.34 -2.09 -32.20
CA VAL A 135 -3.10 -1.48 -31.69
C VAL A 135 -3.20 -1.17 -30.20
N LEU A 136 -4.29 -0.54 -29.76
CA LEU A 136 -4.53 -0.23 -28.35
C LEU A 136 -4.63 -1.50 -27.49
N TYR A 137 -5.29 -2.54 -27.99
CA TYR A 137 -5.34 -3.82 -27.31
C TYR A 137 -3.94 -4.44 -27.14
N GLY A 138 -3.11 -4.42 -28.19
CA GLY A 138 -1.72 -4.88 -28.09
C GLY A 138 -0.83 -4.01 -27.17
N MET A 139 -1.12 -2.72 -27.04
CA MET A 139 -0.49 -1.86 -26.03
C MET A 139 -0.91 -2.26 -24.62
N LEU A 140 -2.20 -2.54 -24.40
CA LEU A 140 -2.73 -3.00 -23.11
C LEU A 140 -2.11 -4.33 -22.68
N GLU A 141 -1.98 -5.29 -23.59
CA GLU A 141 -1.33 -6.59 -23.29
C GLU A 141 0.14 -6.41 -22.90
N ARG A 142 0.90 -5.63 -23.68
CA ARG A 142 2.31 -5.33 -23.35
C ARG A 142 2.45 -4.66 -21.99
N PHE A 143 1.58 -3.69 -21.69
CA PHE A 143 1.58 -3.00 -20.40
C PHE A 143 1.24 -3.94 -19.24
N ARG A 144 0.24 -4.81 -19.40
CA ARG A 144 -0.15 -5.82 -18.39
C ARG A 144 0.97 -6.81 -18.09
N ASN A 145 1.63 -7.30 -19.13
CA ASN A 145 2.75 -8.23 -19.00
C ASN A 145 3.91 -7.57 -18.24
N ALA A 146 4.21 -6.29 -18.54
CA ALA A 146 5.26 -5.54 -17.87
C ALA A 146 4.97 -5.24 -16.39
N ALA A 147 3.69 -5.06 -16.06
CA ALA A 147 3.21 -4.88 -14.69
C ALA A 147 3.22 -6.19 -13.86
N GLY A 148 3.64 -7.32 -14.44
CA GLY A 148 3.64 -8.63 -13.76
C GLY A 148 2.23 -9.17 -13.49
N LEU A 149 1.21 -8.58 -14.12
CA LEU A 149 -0.18 -9.01 -13.95
C LEU A 149 -0.45 -10.15 -14.95
N PRO A 150 -0.87 -11.34 -14.49
CA PRO A 150 -1.16 -12.44 -15.38
C PRO A 150 -2.24 -12.05 -16.40
N ALA A 151 -2.08 -12.55 -17.64
CA ALA A 151 -3.13 -12.49 -18.63
C ALA A 151 -4.41 -13.09 -18.03
N ALA A 152 -5.54 -12.39 -18.17
CA ALA A 152 -6.83 -12.86 -17.70
C ALA A 152 -7.20 -14.08 -18.55
N GLY A 153 -6.77 -15.26 -18.12
CA GLY A 153 -6.84 -16.50 -18.91
C GLY A 153 -5.79 -17.55 -18.52
N GLY A 154 -4.73 -17.17 -17.79
CA GLY A 154 -3.73 -18.11 -17.28
C GLY A 154 -3.75 -18.17 -15.76
N THR A 155 -4.60 -19.02 -15.17
CA THR A 155 -4.36 -19.51 -13.81
C THR A 155 -3.15 -20.45 -13.83
N PRO A 156 -2.01 -20.15 -13.19
CA PRO A 156 -1.15 -21.20 -12.67
C PRO A 156 -1.85 -21.80 -11.44
N MET A 157 -2.75 -22.75 -11.68
CA MET A 157 -3.10 -23.75 -10.65
C MET A 157 -1.92 -24.72 -10.56
N THR A 158 -0.83 -24.30 -9.90
CA THR A 158 0.30 -25.19 -9.61
C THR A 158 0.81 -24.97 -8.19
N GLY A 159 0.38 -25.86 -7.30
CA GLY A 159 1.03 -26.21 -6.03
C GLY A 159 0.78 -25.25 -4.87
N ALA A 160 0.32 -25.66 -3.68
CA ALA A 160 0.16 -26.98 -3.14
C ALA A 160 -0.85 -26.92 -1.98
N ARG A 161 -1.71 -27.94 -1.94
CA ARG A 161 -2.44 -28.39 -0.76
C ARG A 161 -1.47 -29.23 0.08
N PRO A 162 -1.25 -28.89 1.35
CA PRO A 162 -1.08 -29.89 2.38
C PRO A 162 -2.35 -29.92 3.21
N GLU A 163 -2.96 -31.10 3.28
CA GLU A 163 -3.98 -31.41 4.26
C GLU A 163 -3.44 -31.23 5.67
N ALA A 164 -4.20 -30.54 6.51
CA ALA A 164 -4.20 -30.74 7.94
C ALA A 164 -5.62 -30.45 8.45
N GLY A 165 -6.39 -31.51 8.70
CA GLY A 165 -7.44 -31.45 9.73
C GLY A 165 -6.80 -31.16 11.10
N PRO A 166 -7.54 -30.62 12.07
CA PRO A 166 -8.63 -31.40 12.66
C PRO A 166 -9.91 -30.61 12.96
N GLU A 167 -11.01 -31.37 13.00
CA GLU A 167 -12.09 -31.35 14.01
C GLU A 167 -12.71 -30.00 14.45
N GLY A 168 -14.04 -29.90 14.30
CA GLY A 168 -14.85 -29.04 15.16
C GLY A 168 -15.98 -28.28 14.46
N GLN A 169 -16.83 -28.94 13.68
CA GLN A 169 -18.07 -28.35 13.18
C GLN A 169 -19.26 -28.97 13.94
N PRO A 170 -19.81 -28.31 14.99
CA PRO A 170 -21.07 -28.72 15.55
C PRO A 170 -22.22 -28.35 14.61
N ALA A 171 -23.00 -29.36 14.25
CA ALA A 171 -24.22 -29.26 13.48
C ALA A 171 -25.24 -28.33 14.16
N VAL A 172 -25.83 -27.42 13.39
CA VAL A 172 -27.06 -26.71 13.78
C VAL A 172 -28.16 -27.15 12.83
N PRO A 173 -29.26 -27.76 13.33
CA PRO A 173 -30.32 -28.28 12.50
C PRO A 173 -31.34 -27.19 12.11
N GLY A 174 -31.81 -27.33 10.87
CA GLY A 174 -33.12 -26.95 10.32
C GLY A 174 -33.94 -25.83 10.98
N ALA A 175 -34.21 -24.80 10.18
CA ALA A 175 -35.49 -24.12 10.18
C ALA A 175 -35.88 -23.84 8.72
N ASP A 176 -36.62 -24.79 8.16
CA ASP A 176 -37.50 -24.56 7.03
C ASP A 176 -38.62 -23.59 7.45
N THR A 177 -39.17 -22.92 6.43
CA THR A 177 -40.56 -22.46 6.25
C THR A 177 -40.79 -20.95 6.16
N ALA A 178 -41.47 -20.62 5.06
CA ALA A 178 -42.37 -19.48 4.78
C ALA A 178 -41.74 -18.37 3.91
N ALA A 179 -41.93 -18.33 2.60
CA ALA A 179 -43.17 -18.20 1.82
C ALA A 179 -43.85 -16.82 1.94
N ALA A 180 -44.03 -16.23 0.75
CA ALA A 180 -45.11 -15.32 0.33
C ALA A 180 -44.86 -13.79 0.24
N ALA A 181 -45.54 -13.23 -0.78
CA ALA A 181 -45.76 -11.84 -1.17
C ALA A 181 -44.61 -11.17 -1.94
N ASP A 182 -44.65 -10.97 -3.27
CA ASP A 182 -45.72 -10.45 -4.16
C ASP A 182 -46.28 -9.10 -3.69
N THR A 183 -45.76 -7.99 -4.26
CA THR A 183 -46.53 -6.92 -4.91
C THR A 183 -45.61 -5.81 -5.44
N GLY A 184 -45.88 -5.34 -6.65
CA GLY A 184 -45.02 -4.51 -7.49
C GLY A 184 -44.89 -3.01 -7.13
N PRO A 185 -44.28 -2.21 -8.04
CA PRO A 185 -43.93 -0.82 -7.81
C PRO A 185 -45.05 0.15 -8.21
N PRO A 186 -45.19 1.28 -7.50
CA PRO A 186 -45.64 2.49 -8.18
C PRO A 186 -44.84 3.73 -7.77
N GLY A 187 -44.57 4.63 -8.71
CA GLY A 187 -44.19 5.99 -8.34
C GLY A 187 -43.41 6.79 -9.36
N THR A 188 -43.89 6.89 -10.60
CA THR A 188 -43.60 8.03 -11.47
C THR A 188 -44.27 9.26 -10.88
N SER A 189 -43.50 10.28 -10.50
CA SER A 189 -44.01 11.63 -10.26
C SER A 189 -43.27 12.59 -11.17
N PRO A 190 -43.97 13.36 -12.01
CA PRO A 190 -43.38 14.43 -12.79
C PRO A 190 -43.70 15.83 -12.19
N ILE A 191 -42.95 16.84 -12.64
CA ILE A 191 -43.28 18.31 -12.71
C ILE A 191 -43.02 19.12 -11.42
N PRO A 192 -42.67 20.44 -11.48
CA PRO A 192 -42.62 21.37 -12.63
C PRO A 192 -41.24 21.74 -13.19
#